data_AF-A0A1M3KTP9-F1
#
_entry.id   AF-A0A1M3KTP9-F1
#
_cell.length_a   1.000
_cell.length_b   1.000
_cell.length_c   1.000
_cell.angle_alpha   90.00
_cell.angle_beta   90.00
_cell.angle_gamma   90.00
#
_symmetry.space_group_name_H-M   'P 1'
#
loop_
_entity.id
_entity.type
_entity.pdbx_description
1 polymer ?
#
loop_
_entity_poly.entity_id
_entity_poly.type
_entity_poly.pdbx_seq_one_letter_code
_entity_poly.pdbx_strand_id
1 'polypeptide(L)' 'MSTSLASDITEALRSNTAALSTFEGLPPSHKREYLDWIEQAKRDDTRQRRIAGMIERLTRATHGQA' A
#
# COMPACT_ATOMS: atom_id res chain seq x y z
N MET A 1 18.67 -3.62 3.18
CA MET A 1 18.01 -4.13 4.40
C MET A 1 16.61 -4.53 3.98
N SER A 2 16.38 -5.82 3.71
CA SER A 2 15.07 -6.32 3.31
C SER A 2 14.21 -6.50 4.55
N THR A 3 13.42 -5.50 4.88
CA THR A 3 12.53 -5.57 6.04
C THR A 3 11.18 -6.10 5.59
N SER A 4 10.75 -7.16 6.24
CA SER A 4 9.36 -7.63 6.31
C SER A 4 8.40 -6.45 6.26
N LEU A 5 7.37 -6.56 5.42
CA LEU A 5 6.27 -5.61 5.20
C LEU A 5 6.28 -4.44 6.20
N ALA A 6 6.72 -3.27 5.77
CA ALA A 6 6.98 -2.17 6.68
C ALA A 6 5.74 -1.80 7.50
N SER A 7 5.94 -1.64 8.80
CA SER A 7 4.88 -1.46 9.79
C SER A 7 3.90 -0.35 9.42
N ASP A 8 4.42 0.77 8.91
CA ASP A 8 3.63 1.90 8.41
C ASP A 8 2.62 1.53 7.30
N ILE A 9 2.96 0.58 6.42
CA ILE A 9 2.04 0.08 5.38
C ILE A 9 0.97 -0.80 6.01
N THR A 10 1.37 -1.70 6.91
CA THR A 10 0.44 -2.59 7.62
C THR A 10 -0.54 -1.80 8.47
N GLU A 11 -0.09 -0.77 9.18
CA GLU A 11 -0.95 0.11 9.98
C GLU A 11 -1.96 0.86 9.12
N ALA A 12 -1.51 1.43 7.98
CA ALA A 12 -2.40 2.13 7.06
C ALA A 12 -3.45 1.20 6.42
N LEU A 13 -3.06 -0.02 6.06
CA LEU A 13 -3.97 -1.06 5.57
C LEU A 13 -4.94 -1.52 6.67
N ARG A 14 -4.47 -1.72 7.91
CA ARG A 14 -5.32 -2.11 9.04
C ARG A 14 -6.37 -1.06 9.38
N SER A 15 -6.05 0.22 9.17
CA SER A 15 -7.03 1.31 9.31
C SER A 15 -8.08 1.32 8.20
N ASN A 16 -7.85 0.66 7.07
CA ASN A 16 -8.75 0.62 5.91
C ASN A 16 -8.97 -0.81 5.42
N THR A 17 -9.97 -1.49 5.99
CA THR A 17 -10.29 -2.89 5.66
C THR A 17 -10.59 -3.10 4.17
N ALA A 18 -11.18 -2.10 3.49
CA ALA A 18 -11.40 -2.15 2.04
C ALA A 18 -10.08 -2.23 1.25
N ALA A 19 -9.14 -1.33 1.54
CA ALA A 19 -7.81 -1.34 0.93
C ALA A 19 -7.04 -2.63 1.27
N LEU A 20 -7.15 -3.11 2.53
CA LEU A 20 -6.55 -4.37 2.94
C LEU A 20 -7.07 -5.54 2.11
N SER A 21 -8.39 -5.68 1.95
CA SER A 21 -8.98 -6.77 1.18
C SER A 21 -8.53 -6.75 -0.30
N THR A 22 -8.48 -5.57 -0.92
CA THR A 22 -7.91 -5.42 -2.27
C THR A 22 -6.44 -5.78 -2.29
N PHE A 23 -5.66 -5.27 -1.33
CA PHE A 23 -4.24 -5.54 -1.26
C PHE A 23 -3.96 -7.03 -1.07
N GLU A 24 -4.68 -7.73 -0.20
CA GLU A 24 -4.53 -9.16 0.02
C GLU A 24 -4.84 -9.97 -1.25
N GLY A 25 -5.88 -9.58 -2.00
CA GLY A 25 -6.24 -10.18 -3.29
C GLY A 25 -5.28 -9.84 -4.45
N LEU A 26 -4.42 -8.83 -4.31
CA LEU A 26 -3.47 -8.48 -5.37
C LEU A 26 -2.36 -9.53 -5.53
N PRO A 27 -1.92 -9.76 -6.79
CA PRO A 27 -0.78 -10.62 -7.06
C PRO A 27 0.50 -10.07 -6.41
N PRO A 28 1.46 -10.94 -6.04
CA PRO A 28 2.69 -10.55 -5.36
C PRO A 28 3.55 -9.57 -6.16
N SER A 29 3.42 -9.54 -7.50
CA SER A 29 4.10 -8.56 -8.36
C SER A 29 3.60 -7.13 -8.13
N HIS A 30 2.28 -6.93 -8.04
CA HIS A 30 1.72 -5.61 -7.73
C HIS A 30 2.06 -5.18 -6.30
N LYS A 31 2.03 -6.10 -5.33
CA LYS A 31 2.47 -5.82 -3.96
C LYS A 31 3.92 -5.33 -3.95
N ARG A 32 4.81 -6.01 -4.69
CA ARG A 32 6.22 -5.60 -4.84
C ARG A 32 6.37 -4.24 -5.49
N GLU A 33 5.61 -3.93 -6.53
CA GLU A 33 5.69 -2.62 -7.20
C GLU A 33 5.31 -1.47 -6.26
N TYR A 34 4.24 -1.64 -5.46
CA TYR A 34 3.90 -0.67 -4.43
C TYR A 34 4.99 -0.54 -3.36
N LEU A 35 5.55 -1.66 -2.91
CA LEU A 35 6.64 -1.67 -1.93
C LEU A 35 7.88 -0.96 -2.47
N ASP A 36 8.32 -1.27 -3.69
CA ASP A 36 9.44 -0.61 -4.35
C ASP A 36 9.19 0.89 -4.51
N TRP A 37 7.98 1.27 -4.95
CA TRP A 37 7.59 2.67 -5.03
C TRP A 37 7.66 3.37 -3.67
N ILE A 38 7.29 2.72 -2.58
CA ILE A 38 7.38 3.31 -1.24
C ILE A 38 8.84 3.33 -0.76
N GLU A 39 9.63 2.29 -1.01
CA GLU A 39 11.05 2.18 -0.66
C GLU A 39 11.91 3.20 -1.40
N GLN A 40 11.55 3.57 -2.63
CA GLN A 40 12.23 4.63 -3.38
C GLN A 40 12.06 6.02 -2.73
N ALA A 41 11.16 6.20 -1.75
CA ALA A 41 11.04 7.45 -1.03
C ALA A 41 12.14 7.59 0.04
N LYS A 42 13.13 8.45 -0.24
CA LYS A 42 14.26 8.73 0.67
C LYS A 42 13.87 9.49 1.95
N ARG A 43 12.66 10.05 2.01
CA ARG A 43 12.17 10.85 3.14
C ARG A 43 10.89 10.23 3.68
N ASP A 44 10.78 10.18 5.01
CA ASP A 44 9.61 9.65 5.72
C ASP A 44 8.31 10.38 5.32
N ASP A 45 8.34 11.70 5.17
CA ASP A 45 7.17 12.48 4.72
C ASP A 45 6.68 12.03 3.33
N THR A 46 7.60 11.80 2.39
CA THR A 46 7.26 11.31 1.04
C THR A 46 6.76 9.88 1.08
N ARG A 47 7.35 9.04 1.96
CA ARG A 47 6.93 7.67 2.18
C ARG A 47 5.48 7.61 2.67
N GLN A 48 5.15 8.39 3.70
CA GLN A 48 3.79 8.51 4.24
C GLN A 48 2.78 8.97 3.18
N ARG A 49 3.15 9.97 2.36
CA ARG A 49 2.31 10.42 1.23
C ARG A 49 2.07 9.32 0.18
N ARG A 50 3.09 8.52 -0.14
CA ARG A 50 2.96 7.38 -1.07
C ARG A 50 2.06 6.28 -0.49
N ILE A 51 2.21 5.96 0.79
CA ILE A 51 1.36 4.99 1.49
C ILE A 51 -0.09 5.47 1.45
N ALA A 52 -0.36 6.72 1.84
CA ALA A 52 -1.71 7.28 1.77
C ALA A 52 -2.30 7.19 0.35
N GLY A 53 -1.53 7.56 -0.67
CA GLY A 53 -1.97 7.47 -2.07
C GLY A 53 -2.21 6.04 -2.56
N MET A 54 -1.43 5.07 -2.09
CA MET A 54 -1.67 3.64 -2.35
C MET A 54 -2.99 3.19 -1.72
N ILE A 55 -3.22 3.51 -0.44
CA ILE A 55 -4.46 3.17 0.26
C ILE A 55 -5.68 3.79 -0.44
N GLU A 56 -5.61 5.06 -0.81
CA GLU A 56 -6.68 5.74 -1.56
C GLU A 56 -6.99 5.02 -2.88
N ARG A 57 -5.97 4.59 -3.63
CA ARG A 57 -6.15 3.83 -4.88
C ARG A 57 -6.78 2.47 -4.64
N LEU A 58 -6.33 1.74 -3.63
CA LEU A 58 -6.85 0.43 -3.27
C LEU A 58 -8.30 0.52 -2.79
N THR A 59 -8.59 1.47 -1.89
CA THR A 59 -9.95 1.77 -1.44
C THR A 59 -10.84 2.17 -2.62
N ARG A 60 -10.35 3.00 -3.55
CA ARG A 60 -11.12 3.38 -4.74
C ARG A 60 -11.34 2.20 -5.70
N ALA A 61 -10.39 1.28 -5.82
CA ALA A 61 -10.55 0.09 -6.65
C ALA A 61 -11.69 -0.81 -6.17
N THR A 62 -12.01 -0.81 -4.87
CA THR A 62 -13.20 -1.54 -4.36
C THR A 62 -14.54 -0.98 -4.82
N HIS A 63 -14.60 0.28 -5.28
CA HIS A 63 -15.86 0.97 -5.58
C HIS A 63 -16.34 0.89 -7.03
N GLY A 64 -15.69 0.13 -7.93
CA GLY A 64 -16.12 0.13 -9.33
C GLY A 64 -15.33 -0.73 -10.31
N GLN A 65 -14.97 -1.95 -9.93
CA GLN A 65 -14.55 -2.95 -10.92
C GLN A 65 -15.67 -3.99 -11.03
N ALA A 66 -16.72 -3.60 -11.76
CA ALA A 66 -17.75 -4.50 -12.28
C ALA A 66 -17.31 -5.03 -13.65
#